data_AF-A0A2S2QSJ8-F1
#
_entry.id   AF-A0A2S2QSJ8-F1
#
_cell.length_a   1.000
_cell.length_b   1.000
_cell.length_c   1.000
_cell.angle_alpha   90.00
_cell.angle_beta   90.00
_cell.angle_gamma   90.00
#
_symmetry.space_group_name_H-M   'P 1'
#
loop_
_entity.id
_entity.type
_entity.pdbx_description
1 polymer ?
#
loop_
_entity_poly.entity_id
_entity_poly.type
_entity_poly.pdbx_seq_one_letter_code
_entity_poly.pdbx_strand_id
1 'polypeptide(L)'
;MLEGTVVNVPEKNSRKLRNETVQVDTTNILFVASGAFTGLDRLISRRTNQNSLGFGVGIDTAMGSRRAAAEADRTESLTSYTDIEKENAERDGLLKKVEPRDLIQFGMIPEFVGRFPVLVPFHSLNRNLLVRILTEPKNSTIKQFKLLFDLDKVELTFTDDALRAIASQALEKKTGARGLRAIVESILLDPMFEIPGSDVVSVHVTEDAVNGKMNPHCIRGRPIDEGEAKMDTRAKVE
;
A
#
# COMPACT_ATOMS: atom_id res chain seq x y z
N MET A 1 13.34 22.64 20.58
CA MET A 1 13.49 22.47 19.11
C MET A 1 12.23 22.85 18.35
N LEU A 2 11.06 22.34 18.74
CA LEU A 2 9.77 22.60 18.05
C LEU A 2 9.23 24.04 18.20
N GLU A 3 9.86 24.88 19.02
CA GLU A 3 9.35 26.20 19.42
C GLU A 3 10.10 27.38 18.77
N GLY A 4 11.01 27.09 17.85
CA GLY A 4 11.98 28.07 17.36
C GLY A 4 13.15 28.24 18.34
N THR A 5 14.31 27.71 17.96
CA THR A 5 15.54 27.88 18.72
C THR A 5 16.72 27.82 17.76
N VAL A 6 17.78 28.55 18.10
CA VAL A 6 19.05 28.50 17.34
C VAL A 6 19.85 27.32 17.86
N VAL A 7 20.07 26.32 17.01
CA VAL A 7 20.78 25.08 17.33
C VAL A 7 22.07 25.01 16.54
N ASN A 8 23.17 24.62 17.19
CA ASN A 8 24.45 24.37 16.55
C ASN A 8 24.49 22.93 16.02
N VAL A 9 24.56 22.76 14.70
CA VAL A 9 24.65 21.46 14.02
C VAL A 9 26.09 21.25 13.53
N PRO A 10 26.74 20.12 13.86
CA PRO A 10 28.09 19.84 13.38
C PRO A 10 28.08 19.55 11.87
N GLU A 11 29.02 20.12 11.12
CA GLU A 11 29.16 19.77 9.70
C GLU A 11 29.65 18.33 9.55
N LYS A 12 29.00 17.56 8.67
CA LYS A 12 29.26 16.13 8.45
C LYS A 12 30.59 15.85 7.71
N ASN A 13 31.35 16.89 7.34
CA ASN A 13 32.54 16.78 6.48
C ASN A 13 33.83 16.90 7.31
N SER A 14 34.10 15.88 8.12
CA SER A 14 35.23 15.80 9.05
C SER A 14 36.59 15.48 8.39
N ARG A 15 36.94 16.21 7.30
CA ARG A 15 38.33 16.27 6.82
C ARG A 15 39.12 17.45 7.39
N LYS A 16 38.50 18.29 8.22
CA LYS A 16 39.17 19.39 8.93
C LYS A 16 39.19 19.11 10.45
N LEU A 17 40.31 19.44 11.09
CA LEU A 17 40.54 19.33 12.53
C LEU A 17 39.72 20.34 13.38
N ARG A 18 38.88 21.19 12.75
CA ARG A 18 38.01 22.13 13.44
C ARG A 18 36.58 21.61 13.43
N ASN A 19 35.99 21.50 14.62
CA ASN A 19 34.56 21.29 14.80
C ASN A 19 33.79 22.55 14.39
N GLU A 20 33.69 22.80 13.07
CA GLU A 20 32.86 23.87 12.53
C GLU A 20 31.38 23.47 12.70
N THR A 21 30.66 24.25 13.50
CA THR A 21 29.22 24.09 13.72
C THR A 21 28.46 25.15 12.96
N VAL A 22 27.39 24.77 12.28
CA VAL A 22 26.45 25.69 11.62
C VAL A 22 25.32 26.01 12.57
N GLN A 23 25.01 27.30 12.73
CA GLN A 23 23.82 27.74 13.45
C GLN A 23 22.59 27.60 12.55
N VAL A 24 21.60 26.87 13.03
CA VAL A 24 20.32 26.66 12.34
C VAL A 24 19.20 27.17 13.24
N ASP A 25 18.42 28.12 12.73
CA ASP A 25 17.19 28.59 13.36
C ASP A 25 16.01 27.69 12.96
N THR A 26 15.33 27.11 13.96
CA THR A 26 14.19 26.21 13.73
C THR A 26 12.83 26.91 13.67
N THR A 27 12.76 28.25 13.78
CA THR A 27 11.49 29.01 13.87
C THR A 27 10.55 28.76 12.69
N ASN A 28 11.09 28.67 11.48
CA ASN A 28 10.30 28.49 10.25
C ASN A 28 10.41 27.07 9.66
N ILE A 29 10.86 26.10 10.45
CA ILE A 29 10.92 24.69 10.01
C ILE A 29 9.56 24.04 10.29
N LEU A 30 8.91 23.53 9.24
CA LEU A 30 7.70 22.72 9.39
C LEU A 30 8.07 21.34 9.94
N PHE A 31 7.53 20.99 11.10
CA PHE A 31 7.65 19.67 11.67
C PHE A 31 6.42 18.82 11.36
N VAL A 32 6.64 17.69 10.70
CA VAL A 32 5.61 16.66 10.46
C VAL A 32 5.99 15.43 11.27
N ALA A 33 5.20 15.10 12.28
CA ALA A 33 5.34 13.89 13.06
C ALA A 33 4.24 12.90 12.67
N SER A 34 4.63 11.66 12.40
CA SER A 34 3.70 10.57 12.05
C SER A 34 4.08 9.30 12.79
N GLY A 35 3.09 8.52 13.22
CA GLY A 35 3.31 7.25 13.90
C GLY A 35 2.08 6.35 13.80
N ALA A 36 2.26 5.07 14.09
CA ALA A 36 1.18 4.10 14.18
C ALA A 36 0.75 3.95 15.65
N PHE A 37 -0.43 4.47 16.00
CA PHE A 37 -0.97 4.46 17.36
C PHE A 37 -1.93 3.28 17.55
N THR A 38 -1.38 2.07 17.73
CA THR A 38 -2.17 0.85 17.91
C THR A 38 -2.97 0.88 19.21
N GLY A 39 -4.30 0.74 19.15
CA GLY A 39 -5.16 0.74 20.33
C GLY A 39 -5.71 2.12 20.74
N LEU A 40 -5.34 3.20 20.02
CA LEU A 40 -5.90 4.53 20.24
C LEU A 40 -7.41 4.57 19.97
N ASP A 41 -7.88 3.77 19.01
CA ASP A 41 -9.29 3.53 18.71
C ASP A 41 -10.10 3.09 19.93
N ARG A 42 -9.51 2.25 20.81
CA ARG A 42 -10.16 1.80 22.06
C ARG A 42 -10.32 2.93 23.07
N LEU A 43 -9.35 3.84 23.17
CA LEU A 43 -9.42 5.00 24.06
C LEU A 43 -10.50 5.98 23.57
N ILE A 44 -10.53 6.25 22.26
CA ILE A 44 -11.55 7.10 21.63
C ILE A 44 -12.94 6.49 21.79
N SER A 45 -13.08 5.17 21.59
CA SER A 45 -14.34 4.45 21.76
C SER A 45 -14.85 4.54 23.20
N ARG A 46 -13.99 4.33 24.21
CA ARG A 46 -14.35 4.52 25.62
C ARG A 46 -14.86 5.92 25.90
N ARG A 47 -14.16 6.94 25.41
CA ARG A 47 -14.57 8.34 25.57
C ARG A 47 -15.92 8.63 24.89
N THR A 48 -16.13 8.11 23.68
CA THR A 48 -17.33 8.39 22.89
C THR A 48 -18.56 7.64 23.43
N ASN A 49 -18.37 6.40 23.91
CA ASN A 49 -19.44 5.55 24.43
C ASN A 49 -19.75 5.75 25.92
N GLN A 50 -18.90 6.48 26.67
CA GLN A 50 -19.16 6.78 28.08
C GLN A 50 -20.37 7.71 28.34
N ASN A 51 -20.99 8.26 27.29
CA ASN A 51 -22.22 9.05 27.41
C ASN A 51 -23.52 8.22 27.35
N SER A 52 -23.45 6.88 27.39
CA SER A 52 -24.61 5.98 27.21
C SER A 52 -25.22 5.40 28.52
N LEU A 53 -24.92 5.95 29.70
CA LEU A 53 -25.43 5.42 30.98
C LEU A 53 -26.77 6.03 31.44
N GLY A 54 -27.56 6.59 30.52
CA GLY A 54 -28.90 7.16 30.80
C GLY A 54 -30.02 6.26 30.30
N PHE A 55 -31.04 6.02 31.13
CA PHE A 55 -32.27 5.31 30.77
C PHE A 55 -32.90 5.93 29.50
N GLY A 56 -32.78 5.26 28.34
CA GLY A 56 -33.50 5.66 27.12
C GLY A 56 -32.71 5.69 25.80
N VAL A 57 -31.41 5.35 25.77
CA VAL A 57 -30.67 5.29 24.49
C VAL A 57 -30.89 3.92 23.84
N GLY A 58 -31.38 3.94 22.59
CA GLY A 58 -31.68 2.76 21.79
C GLY A 58 -30.52 1.79 21.79
N ILE A 59 -30.81 0.56 22.24
CA ILE A 59 -29.91 -0.58 22.10
C ILE A 59 -29.81 -0.82 20.60
N ASP A 60 -28.70 -0.40 20.00
CA ASP A 60 -28.32 -0.87 18.67
C ASP A 60 -28.14 -2.39 18.75
N THR A 61 -29.19 -3.04 18.26
CA THR A 61 -29.33 -4.40 17.71
C THR A 61 -28.11 -5.34 17.79
N ALA A 62 -27.62 -5.65 18.99
CA ALA A 62 -26.57 -6.66 19.20
C ALA A 62 -26.98 -7.78 20.17
N MET A 63 -28.28 -8.02 20.35
CA MET A 63 -28.78 -9.17 21.11
C MET A 63 -29.97 -9.85 20.41
N GLY A 64 -29.69 -10.46 19.27
CA GLY A 64 -30.70 -11.18 18.50
C GLY A 64 -30.11 -12.25 17.59
N SER A 65 -29.28 -13.17 18.10
CA SER A 65 -28.89 -14.38 17.33
C SER A 65 -28.38 -15.56 18.19
N ARG A 66 -28.94 -15.78 19.39
CA ARG A 66 -28.72 -17.06 20.12
C ARG A 66 -29.47 -18.26 19.51
N ARG A 67 -29.99 -18.15 18.27
CA ARG A 67 -30.67 -19.23 17.54
C ARG A 67 -30.10 -19.53 16.14
N ALA A 68 -28.96 -18.95 15.76
CA ALA A 68 -28.33 -19.16 14.44
C ALA A 68 -27.04 -20.01 14.50
N ALA A 69 -26.80 -20.74 15.61
CA ALA A 69 -25.53 -21.44 15.83
C ALA A 69 -25.40 -22.78 15.07
N ALA A 70 -26.46 -23.31 14.46
CA ALA A 70 -26.44 -24.63 13.82
C ALA A 70 -26.22 -24.60 12.29
N GLU A 71 -26.22 -23.42 11.67
CA GLU A 71 -26.21 -23.27 10.20
C GLU A 71 -25.06 -22.39 9.67
N ALA A 72 -24.23 -21.89 10.59
CA ALA A 72 -23.08 -21.02 10.29
C ALA A 72 -21.82 -21.79 9.82
N ASP A 73 -21.78 -23.11 9.99
CA ASP A 73 -20.57 -23.94 9.78
C ASP A 73 -20.21 -24.20 8.29
N ARG A 74 -21.01 -23.69 7.34
CA ARG A 74 -20.76 -23.84 5.88
C ARG A 74 -20.49 -22.52 5.14
N THR A 75 -20.55 -21.38 5.83
CA THR A 75 -20.43 -20.06 5.20
C THR A 75 -19.27 -19.26 5.77
N GLU A 76 -18.20 -19.92 6.22
CA GLU A 76 -17.04 -19.24 6.84
C GLU A 76 -16.00 -18.77 5.81
N SER A 77 -16.01 -19.29 4.58
CA SER A 77 -14.95 -19.00 3.60
C SER A 77 -15.18 -17.74 2.75
N LEU A 78 -16.42 -17.22 2.66
CA LEU A 78 -16.73 -15.98 1.91
C LEU A 78 -17.01 -14.75 2.79
N THR A 79 -17.19 -14.94 4.10
CA THR A 79 -17.62 -13.88 5.04
C THR A 79 -16.47 -13.12 5.69
N SER A 80 -15.25 -13.69 5.75
CA SER A 80 -14.12 -13.07 6.44
C SER A 80 -13.68 -11.72 5.86
N TYR A 81 -13.84 -11.51 4.54
CA TYR A 81 -13.41 -10.28 3.87
C TYR A 81 -14.29 -9.08 4.22
N THR A 82 -15.61 -9.26 4.26
CA THR A 82 -16.54 -8.18 4.59
C THR A 82 -16.38 -7.72 6.03
N ASP A 83 -15.94 -8.62 6.91
CA ASP A 83 -15.79 -8.32 8.33
C ASP A 83 -14.55 -7.45 8.58
N ILE A 84 -13.44 -7.74 7.91
CA ILE A 84 -12.21 -6.92 8.03
C ILE A 84 -12.43 -5.50 7.49
N GLU A 85 -13.11 -5.33 6.36
CA GLU A 85 -13.38 -4.01 5.81
C GLU A 85 -14.33 -3.19 6.69
N LYS A 86 -15.34 -3.84 7.29
CA LYS A 86 -16.25 -3.19 8.25
C LYS A 86 -15.52 -2.78 9.53
N GLU A 87 -14.72 -3.68 10.12
CA GLU A 87 -13.92 -3.37 11.30
C GLU A 87 -12.96 -2.18 11.03
N ASN A 88 -12.33 -2.17 9.86
CA ASN A 88 -11.46 -1.06 9.46
C ASN A 88 -12.23 0.25 9.31
N ALA A 89 -13.41 0.24 8.71
CA ALA A 89 -14.25 1.43 8.56
C ALA A 89 -14.71 1.99 9.91
N GLU A 90 -15.06 1.13 10.86
CA GLU A 90 -15.41 1.53 12.23
C GLU A 90 -14.23 2.18 12.94
N ARG A 91 -13.03 1.55 12.89
CA ARG A 91 -11.80 2.13 13.44
C ARG A 91 -11.47 3.48 12.81
N ASP A 92 -11.58 3.59 11.49
CA ASP A 92 -11.32 4.84 10.77
C ASP A 92 -12.32 5.94 11.19
N GLY A 93 -13.58 5.56 11.44
CA GLY A 93 -14.60 6.45 11.99
C GLY A 93 -14.27 6.97 13.40
N LEU A 94 -13.68 6.11 14.24
CA LEU A 94 -13.19 6.50 15.57
C LEU A 94 -11.98 7.43 15.47
N LEU A 95 -10.98 7.09 14.65
CA LEU A 95 -9.76 7.89 14.49
C LEU A 95 -10.04 9.31 13.97
N LYS A 96 -11.09 9.52 13.18
CA LYS A 96 -11.54 10.86 12.76
C LYS A 96 -11.97 11.77 13.92
N LYS A 97 -12.37 11.18 15.04
CA LYS A 97 -12.82 11.91 16.24
C LYS A 97 -11.70 12.10 17.26
N VAL A 98 -10.44 11.80 16.91
CA VAL A 98 -9.30 11.89 17.83
C VAL A 98 -9.15 13.29 18.42
N GLU A 99 -8.88 13.36 19.71
CA GLU A 99 -8.60 14.60 20.43
C GLU A 99 -7.24 14.54 21.13
N PRO A 100 -6.61 15.69 21.45
CA PRO A 100 -5.33 15.73 22.17
C PRO A 100 -5.33 14.96 23.50
N ARG A 101 -6.45 14.94 24.22
CA ARG A 101 -6.58 14.17 25.47
C ARG A 101 -6.44 12.66 25.27
N ASP A 102 -6.84 12.14 24.10
CA ASP A 102 -6.72 10.72 23.78
C ASP A 102 -5.24 10.36 23.61
N LEU A 103 -4.44 11.25 23.01
CA LEU A 103 -2.99 11.09 22.86
C LEU A 103 -2.26 11.19 24.21
N ILE A 104 -2.73 12.05 25.11
CA ILE A 104 -2.17 12.14 26.47
C ILE A 104 -2.47 10.86 27.25
N GLN A 105 -3.71 10.37 27.19
CA GLN A 105 -4.08 9.10 27.83
C GLN A 105 -3.36 7.89 27.21
N PHE A 106 -3.01 7.97 25.92
CA PHE A 106 -2.18 6.98 25.25
C PHE A 106 -0.72 6.97 25.77
N GLY A 107 -0.27 8.03 26.43
CA GLY A 107 1.05 8.13 27.05
C GLY A 107 1.93 9.25 26.50
N MET A 108 1.40 10.11 25.63
CA MET A 108 2.13 11.28 25.14
C MET A 108 2.16 12.39 26.18
N ILE A 109 3.27 13.11 26.23
CA ILE A 109 3.46 14.24 27.16
C ILE A 109 2.59 15.44 26.68
N PRO A 110 1.81 16.10 27.56
CA PRO A 110 0.92 17.21 27.17
C PRO A 110 1.64 18.36 26.46
N GLU A 111 2.83 18.72 26.93
CA GLU A 111 3.68 19.77 26.36
C GLU A 111 4.08 19.45 24.92
N PHE A 112 4.30 18.16 24.62
CA PHE A 112 4.63 17.72 23.28
C PHE A 112 3.40 17.74 22.36
N VAL A 113 2.25 17.22 22.81
CA VAL A 113 1.00 17.23 22.03
C VAL A 113 0.54 18.67 21.75
N GLY A 114 0.74 19.59 22.70
CA GLY A 114 0.41 21.01 22.52
C GLY A 114 1.18 21.70 21.39
N ARG A 115 2.32 21.16 20.96
CA ARG A 115 3.10 21.67 19.81
C ARG A 115 2.61 21.16 18.46
N PHE A 116 1.69 20.20 18.45
CA PHE A 116 1.08 19.64 17.24
C PHE A 116 -0.43 19.89 17.26
N PRO A 117 -0.88 21.13 16.97
CA PRO A 117 -2.31 21.47 17.00
C PRO A 117 -3.10 20.84 15.85
N VAL A 118 -2.42 20.44 14.76
CA VAL A 118 -3.06 19.83 13.58
C VAL A 118 -2.87 18.31 13.66
N LEU A 119 -3.98 17.60 13.85
CA LEU A 119 -4.03 16.15 13.84
C LEU A 119 -4.66 15.68 12.53
N VAL A 120 -3.96 14.79 11.80
CA VAL A 120 -4.44 14.22 10.54
C VAL A 120 -4.53 12.69 10.69
N PRO A 121 -5.73 12.14 10.91
CA PRO A 121 -5.92 10.70 10.95
C PRO A 121 -5.90 10.11 9.53
N PHE A 122 -5.22 8.98 9.37
CA PHE A 122 -5.22 8.21 8.13
C PHE A 122 -6.29 7.12 8.19
N HIS A 123 -6.89 6.83 7.03
CA HIS A 123 -7.78 5.69 6.87
C HIS A 123 -6.99 4.42 6.54
N SER A 124 -7.60 3.28 6.79
CA SER A 124 -7.04 1.97 6.49
C SER A 124 -6.94 1.75 4.97
N LEU A 125 -6.04 0.86 4.56
CA LEU A 125 -5.85 0.52 3.15
C LEU A 125 -6.96 -0.44 2.71
N ASN A 126 -7.70 -0.05 1.67
CA ASN A 126 -8.73 -0.89 1.05
C ASN A 126 -8.21 -1.52 -0.24
N ARG A 127 -8.90 -2.56 -0.73
CA ARG A 127 -8.55 -3.26 -1.98
C ARG A 127 -8.35 -2.28 -3.15
N ASN A 128 -9.30 -1.39 -3.37
CA ASN A 128 -9.25 -0.40 -4.45
C ASN A 128 -8.04 0.53 -4.34
N LEU A 129 -7.66 0.90 -3.11
CA LEU A 129 -6.50 1.76 -2.87
C LEU A 129 -5.18 1.02 -3.13
N LEU A 130 -5.10 -0.27 -2.82
CA LEU A 130 -3.93 -1.09 -3.13
C LEU A 130 -3.74 -1.24 -4.65
N VAL A 131 -4.82 -1.50 -5.39
CA VAL A 131 -4.78 -1.50 -6.87
C VAL A 131 -4.30 -0.15 -7.39
N ARG A 132 -4.82 0.93 -6.82
CA ARG A 132 -4.40 2.30 -7.15
C ARG A 132 -2.91 2.54 -6.90
N ILE A 133 -2.38 2.07 -5.77
CA ILE A 133 -0.96 2.15 -5.41
C ILE A 133 -0.08 1.36 -6.41
N LEU A 134 -0.58 0.23 -6.92
CA LEU A 134 0.13 -0.58 -7.91
C LEU A 134 0.23 0.08 -9.29
N THR A 135 -0.74 0.91 -9.69
CA THR A 135 -0.87 1.41 -11.08
C THR A 135 -0.64 2.91 -11.25
N GLU A 136 -1.18 3.76 -10.37
CA GLU A 136 -1.22 5.21 -10.59
C GLU A 136 0.09 5.94 -10.29
N PRO A 137 0.79 5.70 -9.16
CA PRO A 137 2.00 6.44 -8.80
C PRO A 137 3.05 6.40 -9.91
N LYS A 138 3.88 7.46 -10.01
CA LYS A 138 4.98 7.49 -11.00
C LYS A 138 5.94 6.32 -10.80
N ASN A 139 6.26 6.02 -9.55
CA ASN A 139 7.15 4.92 -9.16
C ASN A 139 6.35 3.70 -8.69
N SER A 140 5.23 3.38 -9.35
CA SER A 140 4.43 2.21 -8.95
C SER A 140 5.14 0.91 -9.29
N THR A 141 4.87 -0.14 -8.52
CA THR A 141 5.52 -1.46 -8.69
C THR A 141 5.37 -1.99 -10.12
N ILE A 142 4.17 -1.87 -10.71
CA ILE A 142 3.92 -2.35 -12.07
C ILE A 142 4.74 -1.56 -13.08
N LYS A 143 4.82 -0.22 -12.96
CA LYS A 143 5.63 0.59 -13.86
C LYS A 143 7.12 0.27 -13.76
N GLN A 144 7.60 -0.02 -12.55
CA GLN A 144 8.98 -0.46 -12.33
C GLN A 144 9.26 -1.79 -13.05
N PHE A 145 8.38 -2.79 -12.93
CA PHE A 145 8.55 -4.07 -13.62
C PHE A 145 8.35 -3.97 -15.13
N LYS A 146 7.40 -3.15 -15.60
CA LYS A 146 7.25 -2.88 -17.03
C LYS A 146 8.53 -2.28 -17.62
N LEU A 147 9.13 -1.29 -16.94
CA LEU A 147 10.39 -0.71 -17.36
C LEU A 147 11.53 -1.73 -17.35
N LEU A 148 11.57 -2.61 -16.35
CA LEU A 148 12.58 -3.68 -16.27
C LEU A 148 12.48 -4.64 -17.47
N PHE A 149 11.27 -5.06 -17.84
CA PHE A 149 11.05 -5.97 -18.97
C PHE A 149 11.25 -5.28 -20.33
N ASP A 150 10.98 -3.98 -20.40
CA ASP A 150 11.22 -3.16 -21.61
C ASP A 150 12.71 -3.07 -21.97
N LEU A 151 13.62 -3.17 -20.98
CA LEU A 151 15.06 -3.26 -21.24
C LEU A 151 15.44 -4.50 -22.06
N ASP A 152 14.69 -5.59 -21.87
CA ASP A 152 14.83 -6.84 -22.64
C ASP A 152 13.88 -6.88 -23.86
N LYS A 153 13.23 -5.76 -24.19
CA LYS A 153 12.24 -5.62 -25.29
C LYS A 153 11.01 -6.53 -25.14
N VAL A 154 10.63 -6.85 -23.90
CA VAL A 154 9.45 -7.68 -23.59
C VAL A 154 8.31 -6.81 -23.06
N GLU A 155 7.12 -6.95 -23.62
CA GLU A 155 5.93 -6.24 -23.12
C GLU A 155 5.29 -7.00 -21.95
N LEU A 156 5.18 -6.33 -20.78
CA LEU A 156 4.52 -6.88 -19.60
C LEU A 156 3.12 -6.29 -19.39
N THR A 157 2.11 -7.14 -19.34
CA THR A 157 0.70 -6.75 -19.12
C THR A 157 0.05 -7.52 -17.97
N PHE A 158 -0.90 -6.87 -17.31
CA PHE A 158 -1.66 -7.44 -16.18
C PHE A 158 -3.16 -7.24 -16.45
N THR A 159 -3.97 -8.26 -16.19
CA THR A 159 -5.43 -8.13 -16.20
C THR A 159 -5.92 -7.41 -14.94
N ASP A 160 -7.07 -6.72 -15.00
CA ASP A 160 -7.64 -6.03 -13.82
C ASP A 160 -7.93 -7.02 -12.68
N ASP A 161 -8.38 -8.23 -13.02
CA ASP A 161 -8.62 -9.30 -12.06
C ASP A 161 -7.33 -9.76 -11.36
N ALA A 162 -6.21 -9.84 -12.09
CA ALA A 162 -4.91 -10.12 -11.49
C ALA A 162 -4.50 -9.04 -10.47
N LEU A 163 -4.73 -7.76 -10.79
CA LEU A 163 -4.44 -6.66 -9.88
C LEU A 163 -5.27 -6.72 -8.60
N ARG A 164 -6.57 -7.05 -8.74
CA ARG A 164 -7.48 -7.24 -7.60
C ARG A 164 -7.08 -8.45 -6.77
N ALA A 165 -6.64 -9.54 -7.39
CA ALA A 165 -6.15 -10.73 -6.69
C ALA A 165 -4.88 -10.42 -5.89
N ILE A 166 -3.90 -9.71 -6.47
CA ILE A 166 -2.66 -9.28 -5.79
C ILE A 166 -3.01 -8.41 -4.58
N ALA A 167 -3.92 -7.44 -4.76
CA ALA A 167 -4.38 -6.59 -3.68
C ALA A 167 -5.08 -7.39 -2.55
N SER A 168 -5.86 -8.41 -2.91
CA SER A 168 -6.53 -9.28 -1.95
C SER A 168 -5.55 -10.11 -1.13
N GLN A 169 -4.56 -10.73 -1.79
CA GLN A 169 -3.51 -11.48 -1.10
C GLN A 169 -2.67 -10.60 -0.15
N ALA A 170 -2.43 -9.33 -0.51
CA ALA A 170 -1.71 -8.39 0.35
C ALA A 170 -2.50 -8.01 1.63
N LEU A 171 -3.83 -7.95 1.54
CA LEU A 171 -4.71 -7.71 2.69
C LEU A 171 -4.74 -8.92 3.62
N GLU A 172 -4.91 -10.13 3.08
CA GLU A 172 -4.91 -11.37 3.86
C GLU A 172 -3.62 -11.55 4.65
N LYS A 173 -2.47 -11.27 4.03
CA LYS A 173 -1.15 -11.35 4.67
C LYS A 173 -0.91 -10.22 5.70
N LYS A 174 -1.84 -9.28 5.89
CA LYS A 174 -1.72 -8.09 6.78
C LYS A 174 -0.43 -7.29 6.58
N THR A 175 0.14 -7.34 5.38
CA THR A 175 1.40 -6.64 5.01
C THR A 175 1.12 -5.28 4.37
N GLY A 176 -0.12 -5.04 3.93
CA GLY A 176 -0.55 -3.78 3.30
C GLY A 176 0.25 -3.47 2.03
N ALA A 177 0.45 -2.18 1.74
CA ALA A 177 1.16 -1.76 0.54
C ALA A 177 2.64 -2.22 0.48
N ARG A 178 3.25 -2.52 1.63
CA ARG A 178 4.66 -2.96 1.70
C ARG A 178 4.85 -4.37 1.12
N GLY A 179 3.85 -5.24 1.26
CA GLY A 179 3.91 -6.61 0.77
C GLY A 179 3.64 -6.75 -0.74
N LEU A 180 3.09 -5.72 -1.38
CA LEU A 180 2.70 -5.77 -2.80
C LEU A 180 3.87 -6.12 -3.72
N ARG A 181 5.05 -5.54 -3.48
CA ARG A 181 6.24 -5.81 -4.29
C ARG A 181 6.66 -7.28 -4.21
N ALA A 182 6.70 -7.85 -3.00
CA ALA A 182 7.09 -9.24 -2.81
C ALA A 182 6.13 -10.22 -3.50
N ILE A 183 4.83 -9.92 -3.52
CA ILE A 183 3.83 -10.72 -4.23
C ILE A 183 4.07 -10.67 -5.74
N VAL A 184 4.23 -9.47 -6.31
CA VAL A 184 4.51 -9.30 -7.74
C VAL A 184 5.82 -9.99 -8.14
N GLU A 185 6.88 -9.81 -7.34
CA GLU A 185 8.18 -10.42 -7.57
C GLU A 185 8.12 -11.94 -7.55
N SER A 186 7.36 -12.53 -6.61
CA SER A 186 7.16 -13.98 -6.56
C SER A 186 6.45 -14.53 -7.81
N ILE A 187 5.56 -13.76 -8.43
CA ILE A 187 4.83 -14.18 -9.65
C ILE A 187 5.72 -14.03 -10.89
N LEU A 188 6.56 -12.98 -10.92
CA LEU A 188 7.42 -12.68 -12.06
C LEU A 188 8.78 -13.40 -12.02
N LEU A 189 9.11 -14.10 -10.94
CA LEU A 189 10.40 -14.78 -10.76
C LEU A 189 10.71 -15.74 -11.91
N ASP A 190 9.75 -16.61 -12.27
CA ASP A 190 9.94 -17.59 -13.34
C ASP A 190 10.10 -16.91 -14.71
N PRO A 191 9.20 -15.98 -15.15
CA PRO A 191 9.43 -15.21 -16.37
C PRO A 191 10.77 -14.46 -16.39
N MET A 192 11.19 -13.87 -15.27
CA MET A 192 12.47 -13.15 -15.18
C MET A 192 13.68 -14.07 -15.40
N PHE A 193 13.56 -15.36 -15.09
CA PHE A 193 14.60 -16.34 -15.38
C PHE A 193 14.56 -16.84 -16.84
N GLU A 194 13.37 -16.94 -17.44
CA GLU A 194 13.20 -17.45 -18.81
C GLU A 194 13.47 -16.40 -19.90
N ILE A 195 13.26 -15.10 -19.63
CA ILE A 195 13.39 -14.03 -20.63
C ILE A 195 14.82 -13.84 -21.17
N PRO A 196 15.88 -13.84 -20.33
CA PRO A 196 17.24 -13.61 -20.83
C PRO A 196 17.66 -14.67 -21.84
N GLY A 197 17.83 -14.27 -23.10
CA GLY A 197 18.26 -15.15 -24.19
C GLY A 197 17.16 -16.03 -24.81
N SER A 198 15.87 -15.70 -24.60
CA SER A 198 14.74 -16.38 -25.25
C SER A 198 14.00 -15.50 -26.26
N ASP A 199 13.12 -16.13 -27.05
CA ASP A 199 12.30 -15.46 -28.08
C ASP A 199 10.98 -14.89 -27.54
N VAL A 200 10.89 -14.63 -26.23
CA VAL A 200 9.67 -14.11 -25.60
C VAL A 200 9.47 -12.65 -25.98
N VAL A 201 8.27 -12.30 -26.46
CA VAL A 201 7.92 -10.93 -26.87
C VAL A 201 6.98 -10.27 -25.86
N SER A 202 6.11 -11.04 -25.22
CA SER A 202 5.21 -10.49 -24.20
C SER A 202 4.89 -11.49 -23.10
N VAL A 203 4.63 -10.95 -21.91
CA VAL A 203 4.22 -11.70 -20.71
C VAL A 203 2.91 -11.13 -20.21
N HIS A 204 1.90 -12.00 -20.09
CA HIS A 204 0.56 -11.66 -19.64
C HIS A 204 0.27 -12.34 -18.29
N VAL A 205 0.02 -11.53 -17.26
CA VAL A 205 -0.31 -12.02 -15.91
C VAL A 205 -1.82 -12.01 -15.70
N THR A 206 -2.39 -13.18 -15.41
CA THR A 206 -3.81 -13.41 -15.13
C THR A 206 -4.05 -13.72 -13.64
N GLU A 207 -5.32 -13.74 -13.21
CA GLU A 207 -5.68 -14.07 -11.83
C GLU A 207 -5.21 -15.47 -11.41
N ASP A 208 -5.29 -16.46 -12.30
CA ASP A 208 -4.83 -17.82 -12.00
C ASP A 208 -3.34 -17.90 -11.72
N ALA A 209 -2.55 -17.04 -12.36
CA ALA A 209 -1.11 -16.95 -12.11
C ALA A 209 -0.81 -16.35 -10.74
N VAL A 210 -1.60 -15.36 -10.31
CA VAL A 210 -1.50 -14.79 -8.96
C VAL A 210 -1.83 -15.82 -7.88
N ASN A 211 -2.80 -16.69 -8.14
CA ASN A 211 -3.21 -17.75 -7.21
C ASN A 211 -2.30 -18.99 -7.24
N GLY A 212 -1.23 -18.99 -8.04
CA GLY A 212 -0.27 -20.10 -8.14
C GLY A 212 -0.82 -21.35 -8.83
N LYS A 213 -1.91 -21.24 -9.58
CA LYS A 213 -2.51 -22.38 -10.32
C LYS A 213 -1.86 -22.58 -11.69
N MET A 214 -1.34 -21.51 -12.29
CA MET A 214 -0.73 -21.52 -13.62
C MET A 214 0.47 -20.57 -13.64
N ASN A 215 1.43 -20.79 -14.53
CA ASN A 215 2.50 -19.82 -14.76
C ASN A 215 1.98 -18.65 -15.62
N PRO A 216 2.58 -17.45 -15.54
CA PRO A 216 2.26 -16.34 -16.44
C PRO A 216 2.36 -16.74 -17.91
N HIS A 217 1.44 -16.24 -18.74
CA HIS A 217 1.42 -16.58 -20.16
C HIS A 217 2.52 -15.83 -20.91
N CYS A 218 3.57 -16.54 -21.29
CA CYS A 218 4.66 -16.02 -22.13
C CYS A 218 4.34 -16.30 -23.60
N ILE A 219 4.18 -15.25 -24.40
CA ILE A 219 4.01 -15.35 -25.85
C ILE A 219 5.39 -15.20 -26.49
N ARG A 220 5.81 -16.25 -27.21
CA ARG A 220 7.05 -16.25 -27.99
C ARG A 220 6.77 -15.73 -29.40
N GLY A 221 7.58 -14.79 -29.84
CA GLY A 221 7.59 -14.32 -31.23
C GLY A 221 8.33 -15.31 -32.12
N ARG A 222 8.10 -15.23 -33.44
CA ARG A 222 9.09 -15.77 -34.38
C ARG A 222 10.35 -14.91 -34.30
N PRO A 223 11.56 -15.49 -34.45
CA PRO A 223 12.77 -14.69 -34.59
C PRO A 223 12.56 -13.71 -35.75
N ILE A 224 12.84 -12.43 -35.51
CA ILE A 224 12.94 -11.46 -36.58
C ILE A 224 14.21 -11.86 -37.33
N ASP A 225 14.07 -12.52 -38.47
CA ASP A 225 15.16 -12.67 -39.43
C ASP A 225 15.61 -11.26 -39.84
N GLU A 226 16.78 -10.85 -39.35
CA GLU A 226 17.54 -9.74 -39.92
C GLU A 226 17.98 -10.15 -41.35
N GLY A 227 17.07 -10.14 -42.32
CA GLY A 227 17.35 -10.77 -43.62
C GLY A 227 16.52 -10.40 -44.86
N GLU A 228 15.33 -9.80 -44.75
CA GLU A 228 14.51 -9.51 -45.94
C GLU A 228 14.04 -8.05 -46.00
N ALA A 229 14.99 -7.16 -46.28
CA ALA A 229 14.72 -5.81 -46.78
C ALA A 229 15.65 -5.47 -47.96
N LYS A 230 15.73 -6.36 -48.96
CA LYS A 230 16.23 -6.03 -50.30
C LYS A 230 15.47 -6.82 -51.37
N MET A 231 15.05 -6.10 -52.41
CA MET A 231 14.26 -6.52 -53.60
C MET A 231 12.76 -6.67 -53.28
N ASP A 232 11.83 -5.93 -53.89
CA ASP A 232 11.75 -5.62 -55.31
C ASP A 232 10.94 -4.33 -55.54
N THR A 233 11.53 -3.34 -56.20
CA THR A 233 10.77 -2.25 -56.83
C THR A 233 11.45 -1.95 -58.17
N ARG A 234 11.49 -2.96 -59.04
CA ARG A 234 11.71 -2.74 -60.47
C ARG A 234 10.51 -2.00 -61.07
N ALA A 235 10.72 -0.71 -61.25
CA ALA A 235 10.28 0.12 -62.37
C ALA A 235 9.24 -0.51 -63.33
N LYS A 236 8.00 -0.03 -63.24
CA LYS A 236 7.12 0.13 -64.40
C LYS A 236 7.05 1.63 -64.72
N VAL A 237 7.78 2.05 -65.74
CA VAL A 237 7.52 3.26 -66.52
C VAL A 237 7.75 2.86 -67.98
N GLU A 238 6.67 2.51 -68.65
CA GLU A 238 6.43 2.75 -70.08
C GLU A 238 4.95 3.11 -70.22
#